data_AF-A0A2P6MR51-F1
#
_entry.id   AF-A0A2P6MR51-F1
#
_cell.length_a   1.000
_cell.length_b   1.000
_cell.length_c   1.000
_cell.angle_alpha   90.00
_cell.angle_beta   90.00
_cell.angle_gamma   90.00
#
_symmetry.space_group_name_H-M   'P 1'
#
loop_
_entity.id
_entity.type
_entity.pdbx_description
1 polymer ?
#
loop_
_entity_poly.entity_id
_entity_poly.type
_entity_poly.pdbx_seq_one_letter_code
_entity_poly.pdbx_strand_id
1 'polypeptide(L)'
;SSETLQGVMAFSSFYSSSALQSFVEKYNFSMGNVTDLGSNCLATGCNQAESNLDMQYITATAPNVSTIFIASPSNYWILEAMEELIMKMNKVPQVLSISYGTPEFLQCGTHDYCRTLGYSTSLYLSRSQIYFQALGIQGTSIIVASGDDGAMGFSPQTGNNPADNSTYCYNGGCSHSSSQCQQVRLASGSQSVIFPTFYLSSSSAAITNAVNAWALNNTKCNVTIENGYLYSSCPCQQLKYGVYSGVNVSLYERYSQRFGQAFTPSWPASDPYVTSVGATIFREGSGEEVASIKNGALVTSGGGFSQTFSTPAYQQRAVDNWMARAKMEGTLPPNGTFSSTMRGFPDISFAGHAFVVYQQNADGSSVETYVDGTSASAPAFSGFISALNDKLMLRGDRPMGFLNPLLYLVAQTRPDIYNDITVGDNKCTTSECYVHGYEATEGWDPASGLGSVNIGKLFEYVLQVTANETISQLVNSQTPMSTEMGTNGADAPMPTDPLATMNQQQNNESGRSNLVSAAWLDAPKWGVMVVALILACTM
;
A
#
# COMPACT_ATOMS: atom_id res chain seq x y z
N SER A 1 -23.45 22.30 10.42
CA SER A 1 -22.24 21.77 9.76
C SER A 1 -22.32 20.26 9.80
N SER A 2 -21.74 19.58 8.82
CA SER A 2 -21.56 18.14 8.94
C SER A 2 -20.55 17.86 10.06
N GLU A 3 -20.63 16.69 10.69
CA GLU A 3 -19.64 16.25 11.66
C GLU A 3 -18.53 15.39 11.03
N THR A 4 -18.26 15.55 9.72
CA THR A 4 -17.17 14.86 9.04
C THR A 4 -15.85 15.20 9.70
N LEU A 5 -15.07 14.15 9.93
CA LEU A 5 -13.81 14.17 10.62
C LEU A 5 -12.77 13.50 9.75
N GLN A 6 -11.65 14.17 9.52
CA GLN A 6 -10.49 13.60 8.84
C GLN A 6 -9.32 13.42 9.81
N GLY A 7 -8.40 12.53 9.49
CA GLY A 7 -7.27 12.19 10.34
C GLY A 7 -5.95 12.15 9.58
N VAL A 8 -4.89 12.60 10.22
CA VAL A 8 -3.50 12.38 9.79
C VAL A 8 -2.81 11.56 10.87
N MET A 9 -2.22 10.43 10.49
CA MET A 9 -1.39 9.64 11.39
C MET A 9 0.09 9.87 11.10
N ALA A 10 0.77 10.48 12.07
CA ALA A 10 2.19 10.80 11.99
C ALA A 10 3.02 9.86 12.88
N PHE A 11 4.28 9.69 12.51
CA PHE A 11 5.23 8.81 13.21
C PHE A 11 6.54 9.56 13.43
N SER A 12 6.97 9.68 14.70
CA SER A 12 8.21 10.39 15.06
C SER A 12 8.28 11.85 14.56
N SER A 13 7.14 12.47 14.31
CA SER A 13 7.04 13.85 13.80
C SER A 13 5.80 14.54 14.34
N PHE A 14 5.79 15.87 14.28
CA PHE A 14 4.65 16.70 14.69
C PHE A 14 4.56 17.95 13.80
N TYR A 15 3.37 18.46 13.51
CA TYR A 15 3.21 19.65 12.66
C TYR A 15 3.44 20.94 13.46
N SER A 16 3.99 21.97 12.82
CA SER A 16 4.06 23.32 13.40
C SER A 16 2.77 24.08 13.14
N SER A 17 2.04 24.43 14.20
CA SER A 17 0.81 25.23 14.09
C SER A 17 1.06 26.59 13.43
N SER A 18 2.24 27.18 13.59
CA SER A 18 2.61 28.44 12.95
C SER A 18 2.84 28.31 11.44
N ALA A 19 3.43 27.20 11.00
CA ALA A 19 3.62 26.91 9.59
C ALA A 19 2.29 26.60 8.91
N LEU A 20 1.42 25.82 9.56
CA LEU A 20 0.06 25.58 9.11
C LEU A 20 -0.73 26.89 8.97
N GLN A 21 -0.67 27.77 9.98
CA GLN A 21 -1.33 29.08 9.92
C GLN A 21 -0.78 29.96 8.79
N SER A 22 0.53 29.98 8.58
CA SER A 22 1.16 30.73 7.47
C SER A 22 0.68 30.24 6.11
N PHE A 23 0.55 28.92 5.94
CA PHE A 23 0.02 28.31 4.73
C PHE A 23 -1.47 28.67 4.51
N VAL A 24 -2.29 28.60 5.57
CA VAL A 24 -3.70 29.01 5.54
C VAL A 24 -3.87 30.48 5.14
N GLU A 25 -3.06 31.37 5.71
CA GLU A 25 -3.07 32.80 5.40
C GLU A 25 -2.60 33.09 3.97
N LYS A 26 -1.53 32.42 3.52
CA LYS A 26 -0.99 32.55 2.17
C LYS A 26 -2.02 32.21 1.09
N TYR A 27 -2.76 31.12 1.27
CA TYR A 27 -3.72 30.61 0.28
C TYR A 27 -5.16 31.03 0.56
N ASN A 28 -5.40 31.77 1.64
CA ASN A 28 -6.67 32.40 1.99
C ASN A 28 -7.86 31.41 2.01
N PHE A 29 -7.72 30.34 2.80
CA PHE A 29 -8.83 29.42 3.08
C PHE A 29 -9.14 29.35 4.58
N SER A 30 -10.26 28.72 4.94
CA SER A 30 -10.62 28.48 6.34
C SER A 30 -10.42 26.99 6.66
N MET A 31 -9.68 26.72 7.73
CA MET A 31 -9.49 25.36 8.23
C MET A 31 -10.57 25.01 9.26
N GLY A 32 -10.95 23.73 9.32
CA GLY A 32 -11.74 23.23 10.44
C GLY A 32 -10.90 23.17 11.72
N ASN A 33 -11.53 22.79 12.83
CA ASN A 33 -10.81 22.62 14.09
C ASN A 33 -9.78 21.50 13.97
N VAL A 34 -8.58 21.73 14.47
CA VAL A 34 -7.54 20.71 14.62
C VAL A 34 -7.52 20.23 16.06
N THR A 35 -7.56 18.91 16.26
CA THR A 35 -7.43 18.27 17.57
C THR A 35 -6.25 17.33 17.56
N ASP A 36 -5.34 17.49 18.52
CA ASP A 36 -4.16 16.64 18.62
C ASP A 36 -4.41 15.45 19.54
N LEU A 37 -4.02 14.26 19.10
CA LEU A 37 -3.94 13.05 19.91
C LEU A 37 -2.48 12.62 20.00
N GLY A 38 -1.93 12.65 21.22
CA GLY A 38 -0.52 12.40 21.47
C GLY A 38 0.21 13.67 21.90
N SER A 39 1.53 13.56 22.07
CA SER A 39 2.35 14.65 22.61
C SER A 39 3.06 15.40 21.50
N ASN A 40 3.02 16.74 21.56
CA ASN A 40 3.85 17.58 20.69
C ASN A 40 5.34 17.38 21.00
N CYS A 41 6.06 16.77 20.06
CA CYS A 41 7.48 16.44 20.20
C CYS A 41 8.44 17.49 19.61
N LEU A 42 7.93 18.60 19.07
CA LEU A 42 8.79 19.65 18.46
C LEU A 42 9.75 20.25 19.48
N ALA A 43 9.30 20.45 20.72
CA ALA A 43 10.14 20.93 21.82
C ALA A 43 11.28 19.95 22.18
N THR A 44 11.12 18.67 21.82
CA THR A 44 12.13 17.61 22.01
C THR A 44 12.93 17.31 20.74
N GLY A 45 12.75 18.10 19.68
CA GLY A 45 13.54 18.05 18.45
C GLY A 45 13.10 16.99 17.44
N CYS A 46 11.85 16.52 17.48
CA CYS A 46 11.35 15.66 16.40
C CYS A 46 11.17 16.43 15.09
N ASN A 47 11.10 15.71 13.97
CA ASN A 47 10.91 16.32 12.65
C ASN A 47 9.50 16.93 12.53
N GLN A 48 9.36 17.94 11.67
CA GLN A 48 8.09 18.55 11.30
C GLN A 48 7.75 18.44 9.82
N ALA A 49 8.72 18.09 8.97
CA ALA A 49 8.61 18.26 7.52
C ALA A 49 7.41 17.49 6.93
N GLU A 50 7.33 16.21 7.28
CA GLU A 50 6.27 15.30 6.86
C GLU A 50 4.90 15.74 7.38
N SER A 51 4.80 15.97 8.69
CA SER A 51 3.54 16.36 9.33
C SER A 51 3.05 17.74 8.89
N ASN A 52 3.96 18.66 8.53
CA ASN A 52 3.60 19.94 7.94
C ASN A 52 2.99 19.75 6.55
N LEU A 53 3.60 18.92 5.69
CA LEU A 53 3.06 18.58 4.38
C LEU A 53 1.66 17.96 4.51
N ASP A 54 1.52 16.91 5.34
CA ASP A 54 0.26 16.20 5.54
C ASP A 54 -0.86 17.14 6.00
N MET A 55 -0.60 17.93 7.04
CA MET A 55 -1.61 18.81 7.63
C MET A 55 -1.98 19.97 6.71
N GLN A 56 -1.01 20.55 5.99
CA GLN A 56 -1.28 21.66 5.08
C GLN A 56 -2.16 21.19 3.91
N TYR A 57 -1.85 20.06 3.28
CA TYR A 57 -2.59 19.61 2.10
C TYR A 57 -3.91 18.93 2.41
N ILE A 58 -4.03 18.17 3.51
CA ILE A 58 -5.32 17.58 3.89
C ILE A 58 -6.34 18.67 4.29
N THR A 59 -5.88 19.76 4.91
CA THR A 59 -6.77 20.87 5.31
C THR A 59 -7.09 21.81 4.15
N ALA A 60 -6.17 22.02 3.20
CA ALA A 60 -6.45 22.82 2.01
C ALA A 60 -7.39 22.14 1.01
N THR A 61 -7.31 20.82 0.87
CA THR A 61 -8.17 20.06 -0.06
C THR A 61 -9.55 19.73 0.54
N ALA A 62 -9.70 19.85 1.85
CA ALA A 62 -10.97 19.79 2.58
C ALA A 62 -11.13 20.99 3.55
N PRO A 63 -11.29 22.22 3.03
CA PRO A 63 -11.45 23.38 3.88
C PRO A 63 -12.71 23.23 4.76
N ASN A 64 -12.62 23.71 6.00
CA ASN A 64 -13.64 23.61 7.07
C ASN A 64 -13.91 22.22 7.65
N VAL A 65 -13.32 21.13 7.14
CA VAL A 65 -13.44 19.81 7.76
C VAL A 65 -12.54 19.74 9.00
N SER A 66 -13.08 19.26 10.11
CA SER A 66 -12.30 19.10 11.35
C SER A 66 -11.27 17.98 11.19
N THR A 67 -10.05 18.23 11.66
CA THR A 67 -8.92 17.31 11.50
C THR A 67 -8.44 16.83 12.86
N ILE A 68 -8.20 15.52 12.99
CA ILE A 68 -7.46 14.96 14.11
C ILE A 68 -6.03 14.66 13.66
N PHE A 69 -5.06 15.22 14.36
CA PHE A 69 -3.66 14.86 14.18
C PHE A 69 -3.26 13.80 15.21
N ILE A 70 -2.85 12.62 14.76
CA ILE A 70 -2.47 11.49 15.59
C ILE A 70 -0.94 11.40 15.62
N ALA A 71 -0.33 11.91 16.69
CA ALA A 71 1.09 11.90 16.92
C ALA A 71 1.52 10.59 17.59
N SER A 72 1.90 9.59 16.79
CA SER A 72 2.33 8.29 17.30
C SER A 72 3.70 8.41 17.98
N PRO A 73 3.92 7.75 19.14
CA PRO A 73 5.23 7.66 19.77
C PRO A 73 6.32 7.18 18.82
N SER A 74 7.57 7.61 19.05
CA SER A 74 8.68 7.33 18.12
C SER A 74 9.03 5.85 17.98
N ASN A 75 8.68 5.05 18.97
CA ASN A 75 8.86 3.60 18.97
C ASN A 75 7.64 2.84 18.46
N TYR A 76 6.62 3.50 17.90
CA TYR A 76 5.43 2.84 17.36
C TYR A 76 5.58 2.63 15.87
N TRP A 77 5.16 1.45 15.41
CA TRP A 77 4.90 1.16 14.01
C TRP A 77 3.39 1.05 13.81
N ILE A 78 2.96 0.63 12.62
CA ILE A 78 1.54 0.61 12.22
C ILE A 78 0.64 -0.11 13.22
N LEU A 79 1.02 -1.31 13.69
CA LEU A 79 0.20 -2.11 14.60
C LEU A 79 -0.11 -1.36 15.90
N GLU A 80 0.91 -0.82 16.55
CA GLU A 80 0.81 -0.12 17.82
C GLU A 80 0.04 1.19 17.67
N ALA A 81 0.29 1.92 16.58
CA ALA A 81 -0.46 3.14 16.27
C ALA A 81 -1.95 2.86 16.04
N MET A 82 -2.31 1.75 15.36
CA MET A 82 -3.70 1.34 15.19
C MET A 82 -4.35 0.87 16.49
N GLU A 83 -3.62 0.12 17.32
CA GLU A 83 -4.07 -0.29 18.65
C GLU A 83 -4.38 0.93 19.51
N GLU A 84 -3.47 1.90 19.55
CA GLU A 84 -3.66 3.16 20.28
C GLU A 84 -4.83 3.97 19.74
N LEU A 85 -4.94 4.10 18.42
CA LEU A 85 -6.03 4.81 17.76
C LEU A 85 -7.40 4.29 18.21
N ILE A 86 -7.59 2.97 18.16
CA ILE A 86 -8.86 2.33 18.47
C ILE A 86 -9.16 2.37 19.97
N MET A 87 -8.14 2.32 20.82
CA MET A 87 -8.33 2.46 22.26
C MET A 87 -8.66 3.88 22.70
N LYS A 88 -8.14 4.90 22.00
CA LYS A 88 -8.24 6.31 22.43
C LYS A 88 -9.37 7.09 21.74
N MET A 89 -9.85 6.65 20.58
CA MET A 89 -10.85 7.38 19.83
C MET A 89 -12.28 6.99 20.19
N ASN A 90 -13.06 7.97 20.63
CA ASN A 90 -14.53 7.84 20.76
C ASN A 90 -15.25 7.93 19.41
N LYS A 91 -14.62 8.58 18.42
CA LYS A 91 -15.13 8.73 17.06
C LYS A 91 -13.97 8.57 16.09
N VAL A 92 -14.05 7.56 15.22
CA VAL A 92 -13.07 7.34 14.15
C VAL A 92 -13.29 8.36 13.03
N PRO A 93 -12.21 8.87 12.41
CA PRO A 93 -12.34 9.76 11.27
C PRO A 93 -12.91 8.99 10.07
N GLN A 94 -13.67 9.68 9.22
CA GLN A 94 -14.20 9.10 7.97
C GLN A 94 -13.09 8.96 6.92
N VAL A 95 -11.97 9.67 7.08
CA VAL A 95 -10.77 9.53 6.25
C VAL A 95 -9.54 9.56 7.15
N LEU A 96 -8.63 8.61 6.95
CA LEU A 96 -7.34 8.55 7.64
C LEU A 96 -6.22 8.53 6.61
N SER A 97 -5.40 9.58 6.58
CA SER A 97 -4.19 9.67 5.76
C SER A 97 -2.99 9.15 6.56
N ILE A 98 -2.15 8.34 5.90
CA ILE A 98 -0.92 7.78 6.47
C ILE A 98 0.21 7.96 5.47
N SER A 99 1.16 8.83 5.82
CA SER A 99 2.41 9.02 5.07
C SER A 99 3.55 8.38 5.85
N TYR A 100 3.58 7.05 5.82
CA TYR A 100 4.56 6.23 6.53
C TYR A 100 4.74 4.91 5.79
N GLY A 101 5.98 4.45 5.68
CA GLY A 101 6.27 3.20 4.98
C GLY A 101 7.60 2.59 5.36
N THR A 102 7.62 1.27 5.50
CA THR A 102 8.85 0.48 5.56
C THR A 102 8.65 -0.81 4.75
N PRO A 103 9.72 -1.49 4.31
CA PRO A 103 9.60 -2.77 3.63
C PRO A 103 8.67 -3.78 4.33
N GLU A 104 7.74 -4.37 3.60
CA GLU A 104 6.76 -5.34 4.12
C GLU A 104 7.44 -6.52 4.84
N PHE A 105 8.55 -7.01 4.31
CA PHE A 105 9.27 -8.14 4.90
C PHE A 105 10.10 -7.78 6.15
N LEU A 106 10.35 -6.49 6.40
CA LEU A 106 11.12 -6.03 7.57
C LEU A 106 10.27 -5.90 8.84
N GLN A 107 8.94 -6.10 8.74
CA GLN A 107 8.08 -6.02 9.92
C GLN A 107 8.56 -7.03 10.99
N CYS A 108 8.68 -6.60 12.25
CA CYS A 108 9.19 -7.41 13.36
C CYS A 108 10.64 -7.94 13.28
N GLY A 109 11.42 -7.63 12.22
CA GLY A 109 12.81 -8.06 12.14
C GLY A 109 13.71 -7.37 13.19
N THR A 110 13.45 -6.09 13.44
CA THR A 110 14.21 -5.22 14.35
C THR A 110 13.36 -4.60 15.46
N HIS A 111 12.04 -4.82 15.44
CA HIS A 111 11.10 -4.09 16.29
C HIS A 111 10.91 -4.71 17.67
N ASP A 112 11.12 -3.92 18.73
CA ASP A 112 11.13 -4.37 20.14
C ASP A 112 9.76 -4.90 20.61
N TYR A 113 8.69 -4.29 20.11
CA TYR A 113 7.32 -4.68 20.43
C TYR A 113 7.05 -6.14 20.04
N CYS A 114 7.44 -6.51 18.82
CA CYS A 114 7.28 -7.89 18.34
C CYS A 114 8.07 -8.89 19.17
N ARG A 115 9.27 -8.52 19.67
CA ARG A 115 10.08 -9.40 20.50
C ARG A 115 9.41 -9.69 21.83
N THR A 116 8.81 -8.67 22.45
CA THR A 116 8.11 -8.80 23.73
C THR A 116 6.91 -9.74 23.61
N LEU A 117 6.21 -9.71 22.48
CA LEU A 117 4.98 -10.49 22.25
C LEU A 117 5.20 -11.79 21.46
N GLY A 118 6.42 -12.05 20.96
CA GLY A 118 6.73 -13.20 20.13
C GLY A 118 6.09 -13.18 18.74
N TYR A 119 5.85 -11.99 18.16
CA TYR A 119 5.24 -11.86 16.84
C TYR A 119 6.23 -12.11 15.71
N SER A 120 5.80 -12.88 14.71
CA SER A 120 6.45 -12.93 13.40
C SER A 120 6.00 -11.76 12.54
N THR A 121 6.77 -11.44 11.49
CA THR A 121 6.39 -10.48 10.43
C THR A 121 4.98 -10.76 9.91
N SER A 122 4.70 -12.01 9.52
CA SER A 122 3.39 -12.41 8.98
C SER A 122 2.25 -12.19 9.99
N LEU A 123 2.48 -12.49 11.28
CA LEU A 123 1.49 -12.25 12.32
C LEU A 123 1.26 -10.76 12.55
N TYR A 124 2.32 -9.94 12.57
CA TYR A 124 2.21 -8.49 12.69
C TYR A 124 1.38 -7.89 11.56
N LEU A 125 1.73 -8.22 10.32
CA LEU A 125 1.02 -7.78 9.11
C LEU A 125 -0.47 -8.17 9.18
N SER A 126 -0.76 -9.43 9.52
CA SER A 126 -2.14 -9.93 9.62
C SER A 126 -2.94 -9.24 10.74
N ARG A 127 -2.31 -8.89 11.87
CA ARG A 127 -2.97 -8.16 12.96
C ARG A 127 -3.22 -6.71 12.60
N SER A 128 -2.26 -6.02 12.00
CA SER A 128 -2.44 -4.65 11.51
C SER A 128 -3.58 -4.59 10.48
N GLN A 129 -3.65 -5.58 9.58
CA GLN A 129 -4.73 -5.67 8.60
C GLN A 129 -6.12 -5.77 9.24
N ILE A 130 -6.29 -6.50 10.35
CA ILE A 130 -7.58 -6.59 11.07
C ILE A 130 -8.05 -5.20 11.48
N TYR A 131 -7.14 -4.30 11.88
CA TYR A 131 -7.49 -2.93 12.21
C TYR A 131 -7.90 -2.11 10.99
N PHE A 132 -7.22 -2.28 9.85
CA PHE A 132 -7.64 -1.64 8.60
C PHE A 132 -9.03 -2.11 8.16
N GLN A 133 -9.32 -3.42 8.25
CA GLN A 133 -10.65 -3.96 8.01
C GLN A 133 -11.68 -3.36 8.97
N ALA A 134 -11.37 -3.32 10.27
CA ALA A 134 -12.26 -2.79 11.31
C ALA A 134 -12.60 -1.31 11.12
N LEU A 135 -11.65 -0.50 10.66
CA LEU A 135 -11.88 0.90 10.30
C LEU A 135 -12.69 1.03 9.02
N GLY A 136 -12.35 0.22 7.99
CA GLY A 136 -13.08 0.18 6.72
C GLY A 136 -14.57 -0.11 6.88
N ILE A 137 -14.93 -1.10 7.72
CA ILE A 137 -16.34 -1.44 8.00
C ILE A 137 -17.07 -0.36 8.83
N GLN A 138 -16.32 0.48 9.56
CA GLN A 138 -16.86 1.63 10.28
C GLN A 138 -17.04 2.86 9.38
N GLY A 139 -16.71 2.75 8.09
CA GLY A 139 -16.87 3.84 7.13
C GLY A 139 -15.64 4.76 7.03
N THR A 140 -14.46 4.32 7.48
CA THR A 140 -13.21 5.05 7.29
C THR A 140 -12.54 4.66 5.97
N SER A 141 -12.22 5.65 5.15
CA SER A 141 -11.29 5.51 4.01
C SER A 141 -9.85 5.66 4.52
N ILE A 142 -9.05 4.59 4.44
CA ILE A 142 -7.64 4.63 4.83
C ILE A 142 -6.81 4.81 3.57
N ILE A 143 -6.05 5.90 3.51
CA ILE A 143 -5.31 6.32 2.32
C ILE A 143 -3.83 6.40 2.69
N VAL A 144 -2.98 5.72 1.92
CA VAL A 144 -1.58 5.47 2.28
C VAL A 144 -0.66 5.84 1.13
N ALA A 145 0.38 6.61 1.42
CA ALA A 145 1.47 6.87 0.48
C ALA A 145 2.14 5.56 0.02
N SER A 146 2.27 5.34 -1.28
CA SER A 146 2.81 4.08 -1.82
C SER A 146 4.32 3.88 -1.60
N GLY A 147 5.05 4.96 -1.28
CA GLY A 147 6.49 4.97 -1.04
C GLY A 147 7.23 5.82 -2.06
N ASP A 148 8.47 6.17 -1.76
CA ASP A 148 9.24 7.17 -2.51
C ASP A 148 10.52 6.61 -3.16
N ASP A 149 10.67 5.29 -3.11
CA ASP A 149 11.84 4.55 -3.60
C ASP A 149 11.51 3.58 -4.74
N GLY A 150 10.47 3.86 -5.52
CA GLY A 150 10.10 3.05 -6.69
C GLY A 150 9.80 1.57 -6.39
N ALA A 151 10.04 0.69 -7.37
CA ALA A 151 9.87 -0.77 -7.22
C ALA A 151 10.88 -1.39 -6.24
N MET A 152 11.99 -0.69 -6.02
CA MET A 152 13.09 -1.12 -5.16
C MET A 152 12.69 -1.13 -3.69
N GLY A 153 11.79 -0.23 -3.32
CA GLY A 153 11.49 0.12 -1.94
C GLY A 153 12.69 0.74 -1.23
N PHE A 154 12.48 1.09 0.04
CA PHE A 154 13.42 1.83 0.90
C PHE A 154 14.90 1.46 0.64
N SER A 155 15.65 2.44 0.09
CA SER A 155 17.03 2.38 -0.40
C SER A 155 17.80 1.10 -0.02
N PRO A 156 18.00 0.16 -0.97
CA PRO A 156 18.82 -0.99 -0.70
C PRO A 156 20.28 -0.59 -0.77
N GLN A 157 20.85 -0.15 0.37
CA GLN A 157 22.29 -0.26 0.61
C GLN A 157 22.70 -1.74 0.80
N THR A 158 22.17 -2.61 -0.07
CA THR A 158 22.48 -4.02 -0.16
C THR A 158 23.63 -4.25 -1.14
N GLY A 159 23.96 -3.24 -1.95
CA GLY A 159 24.94 -3.34 -3.04
C GLY A 159 24.45 -4.06 -4.26
N ASN A 160 23.14 -4.35 -4.30
CA ASN A 160 22.50 -5.10 -5.35
C ASN A 160 21.46 -4.25 -6.05
N ASN A 161 21.54 -4.24 -7.37
CA ASN A 161 20.41 -3.99 -8.23
C ASN A 161 19.55 -5.28 -8.25
N PRO A 162 18.34 -5.31 -7.66
CA PRO A 162 17.44 -6.43 -7.79
C PRO A 162 17.13 -6.58 -9.27
N ALA A 163 17.41 -7.78 -9.75
CA ALA A 163 17.38 -8.22 -11.13
C ALA A 163 18.63 -7.97 -11.98
N ASP A 164 19.75 -7.50 -11.42
CA ASP A 164 21.07 -7.51 -12.08
C ASP A 164 22.19 -8.06 -11.19
N ASN A 165 22.59 -9.31 -11.47
CA ASN A 165 23.68 -9.99 -10.76
C ASN A 165 25.09 -9.62 -11.27
N SER A 166 25.18 -8.79 -12.32
CA SER A 166 26.45 -8.31 -12.88
C SER A 166 26.92 -7.00 -12.23
N THR A 167 26.04 -6.33 -11.50
CA THR A 167 26.33 -5.09 -10.80
C THR A 167 26.52 -5.38 -9.31
N TYR A 168 27.78 -5.61 -8.90
CA TYR A 168 28.17 -5.70 -7.49
C TYR A 168 28.88 -4.43 -7.04
N CYS A 169 28.54 -3.95 -5.84
CA CYS A 169 29.18 -2.77 -5.24
C CYS A 169 29.16 -1.55 -6.16
N TYR A 170 27.96 -1.21 -6.63
CA TYR A 170 27.75 -0.12 -7.58
C TYR A 170 28.25 1.24 -7.08
N ASN A 171 28.25 1.46 -5.77
CA ASN A 171 28.82 2.66 -5.11
C ASN A 171 30.37 2.72 -5.18
N GLY A 172 31.02 1.69 -5.73
CA GLY A 172 32.47 1.59 -5.83
C GLY A 172 33.17 1.29 -4.49
N GLY A 173 34.50 1.21 -4.55
CA GLY A 173 35.34 0.90 -3.38
C GLY A 173 35.48 -0.59 -3.06
N CYS A 174 34.94 -1.47 -3.90
CA CYS A 174 35.12 -2.92 -3.79
C CYS A 174 36.20 -3.44 -4.74
N SER A 175 36.75 -4.60 -4.38
CA SER A 175 37.81 -5.26 -5.16
C SER A 175 37.24 -6.09 -6.31
N HIS A 176 35.97 -6.50 -6.19
CA HIS A 176 35.26 -7.25 -7.22
C HIS A 176 34.20 -6.39 -7.92
N SER A 177 33.83 -6.80 -9.14
CA SER A 177 32.78 -6.18 -9.95
C SER A 177 31.50 -7.02 -10.05
N SER A 178 31.55 -8.29 -9.63
CA SER A 178 30.40 -9.22 -9.60
C SER A 178 30.52 -10.19 -8.43
N SER A 179 29.40 -10.69 -7.91
CA SER A 179 29.36 -11.70 -6.85
C SER A 179 28.29 -12.75 -7.18
N GLN A 180 28.58 -14.03 -6.94
CA GLN A 180 27.62 -15.13 -7.18
C GLN A 180 26.69 -15.38 -5.99
N CYS A 181 26.99 -14.79 -4.82
CA CYS A 181 26.09 -14.74 -3.69
C CYS A 181 26.23 -13.41 -2.98
N GLN A 182 25.19 -12.59 -3.07
CA GLN A 182 25.23 -11.21 -2.58
C GLN A 182 24.41 -10.99 -1.32
N GLN A 183 23.57 -11.96 -0.92
CA GLN A 183 22.72 -11.84 0.25
C GLN A 183 22.55 -13.17 0.99
N VAL A 184 22.42 -13.06 2.31
CA VAL A 184 22.04 -14.17 3.19
C VAL A 184 21.05 -13.70 4.23
N ARG A 185 20.27 -14.64 4.77
CA ARG A 185 19.40 -14.39 5.90
C ARG A 185 20.16 -14.67 7.19
N LEU A 186 20.15 -13.70 8.10
CA LEU A 186 20.69 -13.81 9.44
C LEU A 186 19.54 -13.88 10.44
N ALA A 187 19.56 -14.86 11.34
CA ALA A 187 18.54 -15.01 12.37
C ALA A 187 19.14 -15.29 13.75
N SER A 188 18.68 -14.59 14.79
CA SER A 188 19.10 -14.79 16.18
C SER A 188 17.87 -14.76 17.08
N GLY A 189 17.56 -15.88 17.72
CA GLY A 189 16.28 -16.05 18.41
C GLY A 189 15.10 -15.84 17.46
N SER A 190 14.23 -14.87 17.75
CA SER A 190 13.11 -14.47 16.89
C SER A 190 13.46 -13.41 15.84
N GLN A 191 14.64 -12.79 15.92
CA GLN A 191 15.07 -11.76 14.97
C GLN A 191 15.53 -12.41 13.66
N SER A 192 15.17 -11.77 12.55
CA SER A 192 15.55 -12.19 11.20
C SER A 192 15.76 -10.97 10.33
N VAL A 193 16.92 -10.87 9.69
CA VAL A 193 17.28 -9.78 8.77
C VAL A 193 17.98 -10.34 7.54
N ILE A 194 17.95 -9.59 6.44
CA ILE A 194 18.72 -9.91 5.25
C ILE A 194 20.02 -9.10 5.30
N PHE A 195 21.16 -9.76 5.14
CA PHE A 195 22.45 -9.09 5.05
C PHE A 195 22.94 -9.12 3.61
N PRO A 196 23.48 -8.00 3.09
CA PRO A 196 23.55 -6.67 3.71
C PRO A 196 22.23 -5.89 3.59
N THR A 197 21.76 -5.23 4.66
CA THR A 197 20.70 -4.19 4.65
C THR A 197 21.07 -3.08 5.65
N PHE A 198 20.68 -1.82 5.35
CA PHE A 198 21.12 -0.59 6.04
C PHE A 198 20.90 -0.56 7.56
N TYR A 199 19.94 -1.33 8.08
CA TYR A 199 19.62 -1.38 9.51
C TYR A 199 20.69 -2.08 10.37
N LEU A 200 21.72 -2.65 9.76
CA LEU A 200 22.87 -3.21 10.47
C LEU A 200 24.10 -2.32 10.46
N SER A 201 24.05 -1.13 9.86
CA SER A 201 25.18 -0.19 9.83
C SER A 201 25.63 0.30 11.22
N SER A 202 24.94 -0.09 12.31
CA SER A 202 25.43 0.14 13.68
C SER A 202 25.04 -0.88 14.77
N SER A 203 24.38 -2.01 14.50
CA SER A 203 23.83 -2.85 15.59
C SER A 203 24.38 -4.29 15.69
N SER A 204 25.25 -4.43 16.70
CA SER A 204 25.85 -5.62 17.32
C SER A 204 27.10 -6.19 16.63
N ALA A 205 28.24 -6.10 17.34
CA ALA A 205 29.45 -6.86 17.05
C ALA A 205 29.16 -8.36 16.81
N ALA A 206 28.08 -8.90 17.41
CA ALA A 206 27.63 -10.27 17.21
C ALA A 206 27.32 -10.59 15.74
N ILE A 207 26.64 -9.71 14.99
CA ILE A 207 26.32 -9.95 13.58
C ILE A 207 27.57 -9.86 12.71
N THR A 208 28.39 -8.82 12.89
CA THR A 208 29.66 -8.71 12.18
C THR A 208 30.56 -9.91 12.45
N ASN A 209 30.64 -10.35 13.72
CA ASN A 209 31.40 -11.54 14.11
C ASN A 209 30.80 -12.82 13.51
N ALA A 210 29.47 -12.95 13.43
CA ALA A 210 28.81 -14.09 12.84
C ALA A 210 29.06 -14.18 11.33
N VAL A 211 28.91 -13.08 10.59
CA VAL A 211 29.16 -13.04 9.15
C VAL A 211 30.63 -13.29 8.86
N ASN A 212 31.56 -12.69 9.63
CA ASN A 212 32.99 -12.96 9.49
C ASN A 212 33.34 -14.43 9.80
N ALA A 213 32.78 -15.01 10.86
CA ALA A 213 32.99 -16.43 11.20
C ALA A 213 32.41 -17.37 10.14
N TRP A 214 31.23 -17.03 9.60
CA TRP A 214 30.61 -17.76 8.50
C TRP A 214 31.45 -17.68 7.21
N ALA A 215 31.98 -16.50 6.88
CA ALA A 215 32.86 -16.28 5.74
C ALA A 215 34.13 -17.14 5.83
N LEU A 216 34.76 -17.21 7.02
CA LEU A 216 35.91 -18.07 7.29
C LEU A 216 35.60 -19.57 7.14
N ASN A 217 34.34 -19.98 7.30
CA ASN A 217 33.94 -21.38 7.09
C ASN A 217 33.65 -21.72 5.61
N ASN A 218 33.59 -20.69 4.76
CA ASN A 218 33.32 -20.74 3.33
C ASN A 218 34.56 -20.37 2.48
N THR A 219 35.77 -20.71 2.95
CA THR A 219 37.04 -20.36 2.26
C THR A 219 37.12 -20.82 0.80
N LYS A 220 36.46 -21.93 0.43
CA LYS A 220 36.41 -22.42 -0.96
C LYS A 220 35.68 -21.47 -1.91
N CYS A 221 34.80 -20.64 -1.37
CA CYS A 221 33.94 -19.70 -2.10
C CYS A 221 34.35 -18.24 -1.90
N ASN A 222 35.56 -18.03 -1.39
CA ASN A 222 36.21 -16.74 -1.16
C ASN A 222 35.25 -15.68 -0.61
N VAL A 223 34.43 -16.06 0.39
CA VAL A 223 33.40 -15.16 0.93
C VAL A 223 34.08 -14.01 1.67
N THR A 224 33.77 -12.77 1.29
CA THR A 224 34.31 -11.55 1.91
C THR A 224 33.22 -10.48 2.07
N ILE A 225 33.48 -9.49 2.92
CA ILE A 225 32.67 -8.27 3.03
C ILE A 225 33.52 -7.12 2.48
N GLU A 226 33.07 -6.47 1.41
CA GLU A 226 33.77 -5.35 0.78
C GLU A 226 32.88 -4.12 0.84
N ASN A 227 33.34 -3.05 1.51
CA ASN A 227 32.56 -1.82 1.67
C ASN A 227 31.11 -2.02 2.18
N GLY A 228 30.90 -3.03 3.04
CA GLY A 228 29.56 -3.41 3.55
C GLY A 228 28.79 -4.41 2.69
N TYR A 229 29.33 -4.82 1.53
CA TYR A 229 28.68 -5.75 0.60
C TYR A 229 29.22 -7.17 0.70
N LEU A 230 28.34 -8.16 0.55
CA LEU A 230 28.71 -9.57 0.57
C LEU A 230 29.22 -10.03 -0.80
N TYR A 231 30.48 -10.45 -0.86
CA TYR A 231 31.05 -11.12 -2.02
C TYR A 231 31.12 -12.64 -1.82
N SER A 232 30.87 -13.39 -2.88
CA SER A 232 31.23 -14.80 -2.98
C SER A 232 31.56 -15.19 -4.42
N SER A 233 32.56 -16.04 -4.60
CA SER A 233 32.87 -16.68 -5.88
C SER A 233 32.00 -17.90 -6.20
N CYS A 234 31.13 -18.34 -5.28
CA CYS A 234 30.18 -19.44 -5.49
C CYS A 234 28.73 -18.96 -5.42
N PRO A 235 27.79 -19.70 -6.04
CA PRO A 235 26.36 -19.46 -5.83
C PRO A 235 25.96 -19.66 -4.37
N CYS A 236 24.96 -18.92 -3.88
CA CYS A 236 24.52 -19.00 -2.49
C CYS A 236 24.24 -20.45 -2.03
N GLN A 237 23.68 -21.28 -2.89
CA GLN A 237 23.31 -22.67 -2.64
C GLN A 237 24.50 -23.58 -2.35
N GLN A 238 25.71 -23.18 -2.75
CA GLN A 238 26.94 -23.92 -2.48
C GLN A 238 27.62 -23.47 -1.18
N LEU A 239 27.11 -22.42 -0.53
CA LEU A 239 27.64 -21.93 0.73
C LEU A 239 27.18 -22.83 1.90
N LYS A 240 28.05 -22.93 2.90
CA LYS A 240 27.78 -23.65 4.14
C LYS A 240 27.00 -22.76 5.09
N TYR A 241 25.75 -23.12 5.32
CA TYR A 241 24.86 -22.48 6.28
C TYR A 241 24.96 -23.13 7.66
N GLY A 242 24.50 -22.43 8.71
CA GLY A 242 24.60 -22.90 10.09
C GLY A 242 24.63 -21.77 11.11
N VAL A 243 24.88 -22.11 12.37
CA VAL A 243 24.96 -21.13 13.46
C VAL A 243 26.40 -20.70 13.70
N TYR A 244 26.65 -19.40 13.63
CA TYR A 244 27.96 -18.78 13.81
C TYR A 244 27.83 -17.65 14.82
N SER A 245 28.63 -17.67 15.90
CA SER A 245 28.57 -16.67 16.97
C SER A 245 27.15 -16.43 17.52
N GLY A 246 26.34 -17.48 17.61
CA GLY A 246 24.96 -17.42 18.10
C GLY A 246 23.92 -16.95 17.06
N VAL A 247 24.32 -16.65 15.83
CA VAL A 247 23.44 -16.23 14.73
C VAL A 247 23.35 -17.34 13.68
N ASN A 248 22.14 -17.76 13.35
CA ASN A 248 21.86 -18.65 12.25
C ASN A 248 21.97 -17.92 10.90
N VAL A 249 22.95 -18.31 10.08
CA VAL A 249 23.13 -17.84 8.72
C VAL A 249 22.51 -18.86 7.78
N SER A 250 21.57 -18.42 6.94
CA SER A 250 20.76 -19.26 6.04
C SER A 250 20.60 -18.62 4.67
N LEU A 251 20.19 -19.41 3.67
CA LEU A 251 19.84 -18.89 2.35
C LEU A 251 18.67 -17.91 2.47
N TYR A 252 18.75 -16.76 1.79
CA TYR A 252 17.57 -15.93 1.60
C TYR A 252 16.69 -16.60 0.52
N GLU A 253 15.56 -17.18 0.91
CA GLU A 253 14.75 -18.02 0.01
C GLU A 253 14.14 -17.28 -1.18
N ARG A 254 14.02 -15.94 -1.10
CA ARG A 254 13.58 -15.09 -2.22
C ARG A 254 14.75 -14.54 -3.04
N TYR A 255 15.98 -14.95 -2.74
CA TYR A 255 17.14 -14.67 -3.58
C TYR A 255 17.10 -15.54 -4.84
N SER A 256 17.10 -14.89 -5.99
CA SER A 256 17.39 -15.55 -7.25
C SER A 256 18.90 -15.48 -7.52
N GLN A 257 19.53 -16.63 -7.81
CA GLN A 257 20.94 -16.64 -8.29
C GLN A 257 21.12 -15.83 -9.57
N ARG A 258 20.06 -15.74 -10.39
CA ARG A 258 20.10 -15.06 -11.68
C ARG A 258 19.74 -13.58 -11.56
N PHE A 259 18.86 -13.24 -10.62
CA PHE A 259 18.20 -11.94 -10.55
C PHE A 259 18.34 -11.26 -9.19
N GLY A 260 19.19 -11.72 -8.28
CA GLY A 260 19.35 -11.10 -6.97
C GLY A 260 18.07 -11.10 -6.12
N GLN A 261 17.85 -10.01 -5.38
CA GLN A 261 16.70 -9.82 -4.49
C GLN A 261 15.39 -9.60 -5.27
N ALA A 262 14.25 -10.00 -4.70
CA ALA A 262 12.94 -9.56 -5.16
C ALA A 262 12.73 -8.05 -4.90
N PHE A 263 11.79 -7.44 -5.65
CA PHE A 263 11.34 -6.08 -5.36
C PHE A 263 10.69 -5.97 -3.99
N THR A 264 10.79 -4.80 -3.38
CA THR A 264 10.45 -4.61 -1.96
C THR A 264 9.18 -3.77 -1.84
N PRO A 265 8.01 -4.40 -1.61
CA PRO A 265 6.79 -3.64 -1.38
C PRO A 265 6.84 -2.85 -0.08
N SER A 266 6.25 -1.65 -0.09
CA SER A 266 6.10 -0.80 1.10
C SER A 266 4.89 -1.24 1.93
N TRP A 267 5.04 -1.25 3.25
CA TRP A 267 3.97 -1.49 4.23
C TRP A 267 3.69 -0.18 4.99
N PRO A 268 2.42 0.26 5.12
CA PRO A 268 1.18 -0.50 4.88
C PRO A 268 0.57 -0.36 3.47
N ALA A 269 1.22 0.32 2.52
CA ALA A 269 0.69 0.51 1.17
C ALA A 269 0.29 -0.80 0.44
N SER A 270 1.03 -1.88 0.72
CA SER A 270 0.78 -3.22 0.19
C SER A 270 -0.43 -3.94 0.82
N ASP A 271 -1.07 -3.39 1.85
CA ASP A 271 -2.28 -3.98 2.41
C ASP A 271 -3.48 -3.88 1.42
N PRO A 272 -4.28 -4.94 1.26
CA PRO A 272 -5.46 -4.92 0.40
C PRO A 272 -6.66 -4.11 0.95
N TYR A 273 -6.63 -3.63 2.19
CA TYR A 273 -7.72 -2.85 2.81
C TYR A 273 -7.39 -1.36 2.97
N VAL A 274 -6.27 -0.91 2.39
CA VAL A 274 -5.95 0.51 2.25
C VAL A 274 -5.97 0.92 0.79
N THR A 275 -6.26 2.20 0.54
CA THR A 275 -6.09 2.82 -0.78
C THR A 275 -4.67 3.36 -0.87
N SER A 276 -3.83 2.68 -1.66
CA SER A 276 -2.45 3.10 -1.89
C SER A 276 -2.38 4.15 -3.01
N VAL A 277 -1.66 5.24 -2.76
CA VAL A 277 -1.58 6.40 -3.67
C VAL A 277 -0.13 6.59 -4.17
N GLY A 278 0.05 6.50 -5.48
CA GLY A 278 1.26 6.87 -6.22
C GLY A 278 1.39 8.36 -6.47
N ALA A 279 2.55 8.77 -6.98
CA ALA A 279 2.90 10.15 -7.29
C ALA A 279 3.12 10.35 -8.79
N THR A 280 2.55 11.43 -9.32
CA THR A 280 2.76 11.87 -10.70
C THR A 280 3.38 13.25 -10.76
N ILE A 281 3.98 13.56 -11.92
CA ILE A 281 4.51 14.88 -12.26
C ILE A 281 3.81 15.38 -13.54
N PHE A 282 3.43 16.66 -13.54
CA PHE A 282 2.95 17.35 -14.74
C PHE A 282 4.13 17.96 -15.49
N ARG A 283 4.20 17.68 -16.79
CA ARG A 283 5.20 18.21 -17.69
C ARG A 283 4.57 19.11 -18.73
N GLU A 284 5.14 20.29 -18.87
CA GLU A 284 4.72 21.24 -19.90
C GLU A 284 4.85 20.58 -21.29
N GLY A 285 3.74 20.55 -22.04
CA GLY A 285 3.68 19.99 -23.39
C GLY A 285 3.70 18.46 -23.51
N SER A 286 3.90 17.70 -22.42
CA SER A 286 3.97 16.23 -22.44
C SER A 286 2.97 15.52 -21.52
N GLY A 287 2.17 16.26 -20.76
CA GLY A 287 1.07 15.72 -19.97
C GLY A 287 1.51 15.28 -18.58
N GLU A 288 0.91 14.20 -18.08
CA GLU A 288 1.16 13.66 -16.75
C GLU A 288 1.92 12.33 -16.87
N GLU A 289 3.00 12.17 -16.10
CA GLU A 289 3.84 10.97 -16.10
C GLU A 289 4.15 10.52 -14.66
N VAL A 290 4.63 9.29 -14.48
CA VAL A 290 5.06 8.78 -13.16
C VAL A 290 6.16 9.67 -12.59
N ALA A 291 6.05 10.09 -11.32
CA ALA A 291 7.08 10.91 -10.68
C ALA A 291 8.36 10.07 -10.44
N SER A 292 9.51 10.57 -10.90
CA SER A 292 10.81 9.92 -10.78
C SER A 292 11.95 10.94 -10.68
N ILE A 293 13.03 10.58 -10.01
CA ILE A 293 14.26 11.39 -10.03
C ILE A 293 14.81 11.57 -11.45
N LYS A 294 14.55 10.61 -12.35
CA LYS A 294 14.94 10.66 -13.77
C LYS A 294 14.24 11.78 -14.52
N ASN A 295 13.05 12.16 -14.08
CA ASN A 295 12.25 13.23 -14.64
C ASN A 295 12.13 14.42 -13.67
N GLY A 296 13.14 14.63 -12.81
CA GLY A 296 13.29 15.87 -12.05
C GLY A 296 12.38 16.01 -10.83
N ALA A 297 11.68 14.95 -10.43
CA ALA A 297 11.17 14.86 -9.07
C ALA A 297 12.32 14.62 -8.06
N LEU A 298 12.10 14.87 -6.77
CA LEU A 298 13.06 14.58 -5.70
C LEU A 298 13.02 13.11 -5.27
N VAL A 299 11.97 12.39 -5.66
CA VAL A 299 11.73 10.99 -5.29
C VAL A 299 11.13 10.21 -6.46
N THR A 300 10.98 8.89 -6.32
CA THR A 300 10.34 8.04 -7.33
C THR A 300 9.13 7.31 -6.77
N SER A 301 7.97 7.45 -7.42
CA SER A 301 6.71 6.86 -6.97
C SER A 301 6.83 5.35 -6.73
N GLY A 302 6.52 4.92 -5.52
CA GLY A 302 6.54 3.52 -5.10
C GLY A 302 5.43 2.71 -5.78
N GLY A 303 5.66 1.40 -5.86
CA GLY A 303 4.69 0.48 -6.43
C GLY A 303 5.26 -0.91 -6.68
N GLY A 304 4.39 -1.89 -6.90
CA GLY A 304 4.76 -3.27 -7.15
C GLY A 304 3.72 -4.25 -6.64
N PHE A 305 4.19 -5.37 -6.10
CA PHE A 305 3.34 -6.45 -5.59
C PHE A 305 3.74 -6.81 -4.16
N SER A 306 2.74 -7.01 -3.29
CA SER A 306 2.91 -7.54 -1.94
C SER A 306 3.69 -8.87 -1.96
N GLN A 307 4.38 -9.19 -0.87
CA GLN A 307 5.02 -10.49 -0.68
C GLN A 307 4.19 -11.42 0.22
N THR A 308 3.10 -10.91 0.81
CA THR A 308 2.30 -11.58 1.85
C THR A 308 0.85 -11.76 1.43
N PHE A 309 0.23 -10.73 0.83
CA PHE A 309 -1.21 -10.71 0.58
C PHE A 309 -1.53 -11.07 -0.86
N SER A 310 -2.45 -12.02 -1.04
CA SER A 310 -2.94 -12.42 -2.36
C SER A 310 -3.70 -11.28 -3.04
N THR A 311 -3.74 -11.29 -4.37
CA THR A 311 -4.55 -10.33 -5.15
C THR A 311 -6.01 -10.37 -4.70
N PRO A 312 -6.60 -9.24 -4.27
CA PRO A 312 -8.00 -9.19 -3.87
C PRO A 312 -8.93 -9.23 -5.08
N ALA A 313 -10.15 -9.75 -4.88
CA ALA A 313 -11.12 -9.96 -5.97
C ALA A 313 -11.45 -8.68 -6.76
N TYR A 314 -11.49 -7.52 -6.10
CA TYR A 314 -11.74 -6.23 -6.76
C TYR A 314 -10.64 -5.84 -7.75
N GLN A 315 -9.42 -6.35 -7.58
CA GLN A 315 -8.24 -6.01 -8.39
C GLN A 315 -7.90 -7.08 -9.44
N GLN A 316 -8.40 -8.31 -9.28
CA GLN A 316 -7.98 -9.46 -10.11
C GLN A 316 -8.00 -9.16 -11.62
N ARG A 317 -9.10 -8.59 -12.13
CA ARG A 317 -9.23 -8.24 -13.55
C ARG A 317 -8.17 -7.24 -14.03
N ALA A 318 -7.84 -6.25 -13.20
CA ALA A 318 -6.86 -5.23 -13.52
C ALA A 318 -5.43 -5.83 -13.62
N VAL A 319 -5.07 -6.67 -12.65
CA VAL A 319 -3.77 -7.38 -12.64
C VAL A 319 -3.66 -8.38 -13.80
N ASP A 320 -4.72 -9.12 -14.10
CA ASP A 320 -4.73 -10.08 -15.22
C ASP A 320 -4.53 -9.37 -16.56
N ASN A 321 -5.19 -8.22 -16.75
CA ASN A 321 -5.05 -7.39 -17.95
C ASN A 321 -3.63 -6.84 -18.09
N TRP A 322 -3.07 -6.29 -17.01
CA TRP A 322 -1.68 -5.81 -16.99
C TRP A 322 -0.70 -6.94 -17.31
N MET A 323 -0.84 -8.10 -16.67
CA MET A 323 0.01 -9.26 -16.91
C MET A 323 -0.07 -9.76 -18.37
N ALA A 324 -1.25 -9.76 -18.97
CA ALA A 324 -1.41 -10.16 -20.37
C ALA A 324 -0.69 -9.17 -21.30
N ARG A 325 -0.83 -7.87 -21.05
CA ARG A 325 -0.20 -6.82 -21.86
C ARG A 325 1.33 -6.80 -21.70
N ALA A 326 1.82 -6.77 -20.47
CA ALA A 326 3.25 -6.73 -20.20
C ALA A 326 3.99 -7.96 -20.77
N LYS A 327 3.32 -9.12 -20.85
CA LYS A 327 3.84 -10.30 -21.57
C LYS A 327 3.92 -10.08 -23.08
N MET A 328 2.87 -9.48 -23.66
CA MET A 328 2.79 -9.20 -25.09
C MET A 328 3.87 -8.19 -25.52
N GLU A 329 4.07 -7.15 -24.71
CA GLU A 329 5.00 -6.05 -24.98
C GLU A 329 6.44 -6.37 -24.55
N GLY A 330 6.66 -7.42 -23.75
CA GLY A 330 7.97 -7.80 -23.26
C GLY A 330 8.52 -6.87 -22.17
N THR A 331 7.64 -6.15 -21.45
CA THR A 331 7.97 -5.17 -20.42
C THR A 331 7.94 -5.75 -18.99
N LEU A 332 7.67 -7.04 -18.85
CA LEU A 332 7.69 -7.71 -17.55
C LEU A 332 9.07 -7.61 -16.88
N PRO A 333 9.12 -7.30 -15.57
CA PRO A 333 10.33 -7.48 -14.80
C PRO A 333 10.81 -8.94 -14.82
N PRO A 334 12.10 -9.19 -14.54
CA PRO A 334 12.64 -10.55 -14.57
C PRO A 334 11.93 -11.51 -13.63
N ASN A 335 11.81 -12.77 -14.04
CA ASN A 335 11.10 -13.79 -13.27
C ASN A 335 11.67 -13.94 -11.85
N GLY A 336 10.80 -13.98 -10.83
CA GLY A 336 11.19 -14.09 -9.42
C GLY A 336 11.38 -12.75 -8.71
N THR A 337 11.30 -11.61 -9.41
CA THR A 337 11.34 -10.28 -8.78
C THR A 337 10.00 -9.87 -8.17
N PHE A 338 8.89 -10.43 -8.65
CA PHE A 338 7.53 -10.20 -8.15
C PHE A 338 6.65 -11.43 -8.39
N SER A 339 5.43 -11.42 -7.82
CA SER A 339 4.39 -12.41 -8.14
C SER A 339 3.06 -11.71 -8.42
N SER A 340 2.49 -11.94 -9.61
CA SER A 340 1.19 -11.38 -10.00
C SER A 340 -0.01 -12.01 -9.27
N THR A 341 0.21 -13.04 -8.45
CA THR A 341 -0.83 -13.61 -7.58
C THR A 341 -0.97 -12.85 -6.26
N MET A 342 -0.17 -11.80 -6.06
CA MET A 342 -0.16 -10.97 -4.86
C MET A 342 -0.86 -9.63 -5.13
N ARG A 343 -1.24 -8.89 -4.07
CA ARG A 343 -1.83 -7.56 -4.15
C ARG A 343 -0.87 -6.62 -4.87
N GLY A 344 -1.28 -6.08 -6.02
CA GLY A 344 -0.51 -5.07 -6.75
C GLY A 344 -0.82 -3.67 -6.21
N PHE A 345 0.13 -2.73 -6.14
CA PHE A 345 -0.07 -1.35 -5.66
C PHE A 345 0.82 -0.40 -6.48
N PRO A 346 0.53 0.92 -6.56
CA PRO A 346 -0.58 1.62 -5.92
C PRO A 346 -1.95 1.28 -6.54
N ASP A 347 -3.03 1.74 -5.90
CA ASP A 347 -4.38 1.62 -6.46
C ASP A 347 -4.67 2.75 -7.43
N ILE A 348 -4.24 3.96 -7.11
CA ILE A 348 -4.39 5.18 -7.90
C ILE A 348 -3.09 6.01 -7.77
N SER A 349 -2.96 7.05 -8.58
CA SER A 349 -1.95 8.10 -8.34
C SER A 349 -2.58 9.47 -8.17
N PHE A 350 -1.79 10.41 -7.68
CA PHE A 350 -2.16 11.82 -7.66
C PHE A 350 -0.91 12.69 -7.83
N ALA A 351 -1.10 13.99 -8.06
CA ALA A 351 0.01 14.92 -8.16
C ALA A 351 0.96 14.77 -6.95
N GLY A 352 2.26 14.69 -7.19
CA GLY A 352 3.27 14.49 -6.14
C GLY A 352 4.58 15.23 -6.39
N HIS A 353 4.60 16.23 -7.26
CA HIS A 353 5.78 17.04 -7.56
C HIS A 353 5.52 18.54 -7.38
N ALA A 354 6.55 19.24 -6.89
CA ALA A 354 6.60 20.68 -6.66
C ALA A 354 5.53 21.20 -5.68
N PHE A 355 5.26 20.44 -4.62
CA PHE A 355 4.31 20.86 -3.59
C PHE A 355 4.96 21.94 -2.73
N VAL A 356 4.26 23.06 -2.56
CA VAL A 356 4.70 24.18 -1.73
C VAL A 356 4.23 23.91 -0.31
N VAL A 357 5.18 23.84 0.62
CA VAL A 357 4.89 23.67 2.04
C VAL A 357 5.62 24.71 2.87
N TYR A 358 5.02 25.10 3.98
CA TYR A 358 5.67 25.94 4.98
C TYR A 358 6.31 25.07 6.07
N GLN A 359 7.52 25.41 6.47
CA GLN A 359 8.25 24.81 7.58
C GLN A 359 8.57 25.88 8.61
N GLN A 360 8.59 25.54 9.89
CA GLN A 360 9.02 26.47 10.93
C GLN A 360 10.54 26.42 11.12
N ASN A 361 11.20 27.57 11.07
CA ASN A 361 12.61 27.73 11.41
C ASN A 361 12.82 27.67 12.93
N ALA A 362 14.08 27.45 13.35
CA ALA A 362 14.45 27.45 14.76
C ALA A 362 14.19 28.79 15.48
N ASP A 363 14.12 29.91 14.74
CA ASP A 363 13.78 31.23 15.25
C ASP A 363 12.26 31.48 15.36
N GLY A 364 11.43 30.49 15.00
CA GLY A 364 9.98 30.56 15.02
C GLY A 364 9.33 31.15 13.77
N SER A 365 10.12 31.68 12.82
CA SER A 365 9.60 32.14 11.52
C SER A 365 9.19 30.95 10.64
N SER A 366 8.30 31.17 9.67
CA SER A 366 7.94 30.15 8.68
C SER A 366 8.62 30.42 7.34
N VAL A 367 9.13 29.37 6.72
CA VAL A 367 9.80 29.41 5.40
C VAL A 367 9.07 28.52 4.41
N GLU A 368 8.93 29.02 3.18
CA GLU A 368 8.41 28.27 2.05
C GLU A 368 9.47 27.28 1.54
N THR A 369 9.08 26.03 1.32
CA THR A 369 9.92 24.97 0.77
C THR A 369 9.14 24.16 -0.26
N TYR A 370 9.86 23.47 -1.14
CA TYR A 370 9.28 22.59 -2.15
C TYR A 370 9.58 21.14 -1.77
N VAL A 371 8.56 20.30 -1.87
CA VAL A 371 8.65 18.86 -1.57
C VAL A 371 7.97 18.06 -2.68
N ASP A 372 8.42 16.82 -2.82
CA ASP A 372 7.83 15.83 -3.71
C ASP A 372 7.56 14.54 -2.94
N GLY A 373 6.69 13.71 -3.49
CA GLY A 373 6.53 12.32 -3.09
C GLY A 373 5.10 11.88 -2.93
N THR A 374 4.95 10.59 -2.69
CA THR A 374 3.65 9.96 -2.43
C THR A 374 3.02 10.45 -1.13
N SER A 375 3.86 10.94 -0.21
CA SER A 375 3.52 11.75 0.96
C SER A 375 2.82 13.07 0.65
N ALA A 376 2.97 13.62 -0.55
CA ALA A 376 2.21 14.79 -0.98
C ALA A 376 0.86 14.38 -1.59
N SER A 377 0.87 13.31 -2.38
CA SER A 377 -0.29 12.78 -3.09
C SER A 377 -1.37 12.23 -2.14
N ALA A 378 -0.97 11.44 -1.14
CA ALA A 378 -1.89 10.78 -0.20
C ALA A 378 -2.76 11.75 0.64
N PRO A 379 -2.19 12.75 1.35
CA PRO A 379 -3.00 13.70 2.13
C PRO A 379 -3.84 14.64 1.25
N ALA A 380 -3.33 15.03 0.07
CA ALA A 380 -4.10 15.83 -0.88
C ALA A 380 -5.34 15.07 -1.40
N PHE A 381 -5.18 13.80 -1.79
CA PHE A 381 -6.32 12.96 -2.18
C PHE A 381 -7.26 12.72 -0.99
N SER A 382 -6.71 12.50 0.21
CA SER A 382 -7.48 12.29 1.44
C SER A 382 -8.43 13.44 1.73
N GLY A 383 -7.97 14.69 1.66
CA GLY A 383 -8.85 15.82 1.91
C GLY A 383 -9.97 15.94 0.87
N PHE A 384 -9.73 15.62 -0.41
CA PHE A 384 -10.83 15.54 -1.39
C PHE A 384 -11.87 14.48 -1.03
N ILE A 385 -11.46 13.30 -0.54
CA ILE A 385 -12.40 12.29 -0.05
C ILE A 385 -13.16 12.78 1.19
N SER A 386 -12.50 13.51 2.09
CA SER A 386 -13.17 14.14 3.23
C SER A 386 -14.22 15.15 2.79
N ALA A 387 -13.92 16.00 1.81
CA ALA A 387 -14.89 16.95 1.26
C ALA A 387 -16.07 16.25 0.56
N LEU A 388 -15.84 15.11 -0.10
CA LEU A 388 -16.91 14.28 -0.66
C LEU A 388 -17.79 13.68 0.45
N ASN A 389 -17.17 13.13 1.49
CA ASN A 389 -17.86 12.61 2.66
C ASN A 389 -18.69 13.70 3.37
N ASP A 390 -18.17 14.92 3.49
CA ASP A 390 -18.90 16.06 4.05
C ASP A 390 -20.19 16.35 3.25
N LYS A 391 -20.10 16.37 1.92
CA LYS A 391 -21.28 16.54 1.05
C LYS A 391 -22.29 15.39 1.16
N LEU A 392 -21.82 14.15 1.24
CA LEU A 392 -22.67 12.98 1.43
C LEU A 392 -23.38 13.05 2.79
N MET A 393 -22.63 13.31 3.86
CA MET A 393 -23.17 13.35 5.22
C MET A 393 -24.14 14.52 5.44
N LEU A 394 -23.93 15.67 4.79
CA LEU A 394 -24.90 16.77 4.79
C LEU A 394 -26.23 16.41 4.12
N ARG A 395 -26.24 15.44 3.20
CA ARG A 395 -27.44 14.88 2.58
C ARG A 395 -28.06 13.73 3.38
N GLY A 396 -27.43 13.32 4.48
CA GLY A 396 -27.81 12.13 5.25
C GLY A 396 -27.31 10.81 4.65
N ASP A 397 -26.47 10.87 3.61
CA ASP A 397 -25.82 9.70 3.02
C ASP A 397 -24.67 9.21 3.92
N ARG A 398 -24.27 7.96 3.75
CA ARG A 398 -23.13 7.37 4.48
C ARG A 398 -21.80 7.81 3.86
N PRO A 399 -20.71 7.90 4.66
CA PRO A 399 -19.38 8.10 4.12
C PRO A 399 -18.94 6.90 3.28
N MET A 400 -17.96 7.14 2.41
CA MET A 400 -17.48 6.21 1.40
C MET A 400 -16.86 4.92 1.97
N GLY A 401 -16.22 4.98 3.14
CA GLY A 401 -15.55 3.83 3.74
C GLY A 401 -14.43 3.25 2.87
N PHE A 402 -14.33 1.93 2.80
CA PHE A 402 -13.31 1.24 2.03
C PHE A 402 -13.46 1.49 0.51
N LEU A 403 -12.52 2.25 -0.09
CA LEU A 403 -12.67 2.80 -1.43
C LEU A 403 -12.34 1.82 -2.57
N ASN A 404 -11.42 0.88 -2.36
CA ASN A 404 -10.82 0.14 -3.49
C ASN A 404 -11.87 -0.58 -4.36
N PRO A 405 -12.88 -1.31 -3.82
CA PRO A 405 -13.90 -1.93 -4.65
C PRO A 405 -14.63 -0.95 -5.57
N LEU A 406 -14.91 0.27 -5.08
CA LEU A 406 -15.51 1.31 -5.89
C LEU A 406 -14.54 1.82 -6.97
N LEU A 407 -13.29 2.11 -6.62
CA LEU A 407 -12.30 2.62 -7.57
C LEU A 407 -12.09 1.66 -8.75
N TYR A 408 -11.91 0.37 -8.47
CA TYR A 408 -11.74 -0.63 -9.53
C TYR A 408 -13.03 -0.89 -10.33
N LEU A 409 -14.22 -0.72 -9.73
CA LEU A 409 -15.48 -0.77 -10.46
C LEU A 409 -15.62 0.44 -11.40
N VAL A 410 -15.31 1.64 -10.90
CA VAL A 410 -15.37 2.90 -11.66
C VAL A 410 -14.39 2.87 -12.82
N ALA A 411 -13.20 2.31 -12.66
CA ALA A 411 -12.25 2.14 -13.76
C ALA A 411 -12.82 1.28 -14.91
N GLN A 412 -13.73 0.36 -14.61
CA GLN A 412 -14.37 -0.49 -15.62
C GLN A 412 -15.58 0.17 -16.28
N THR A 413 -16.34 0.98 -15.54
CA THR A 413 -17.63 1.53 -16.01
C THR A 413 -17.53 2.99 -16.46
N ARG A 414 -16.56 3.74 -15.91
CA ARG A 414 -16.31 5.17 -16.12
C ARG A 414 -14.80 5.45 -16.12
N PRO A 415 -14.04 4.85 -17.06
CA PRO A 415 -12.58 5.05 -17.15
C PRO A 415 -12.20 6.52 -17.33
N ASP A 416 -13.11 7.36 -17.86
CA ASP A 416 -12.90 8.79 -18.05
C ASP A 416 -12.73 9.59 -16.74
N ILE A 417 -12.99 8.97 -15.58
CA ILE A 417 -12.72 9.54 -14.25
C ILE A 417 -11.21 9.52 -13.93
N TYR A 418 -10.45 8.65 -14.59
CA TYR A 418 -9.00 8.58 -14.43
C TYR A 418 -8.32 9.25 -15.61
N ASN A 419 -7.26 10.00 -15.33
CA ASN A 419 -6.25 10.28 -16.34
C ASN A 419 -5.27 9.11 -16.30
N ASP A 420 -5.31 8.30 -17.34
CA ASP A 420 -4.49 7.10 -17.46
C ASP A 420 -3.02 7.48 -17.72
N ILE A 421 -2.13 7.04 -16.83
CA ILE A 421 -0.71 7.39 -16.87
C ILE A 421 0.01 6.31 -17.65
N THR A 422 0.48 6.67 -18.84
CA THR A 422 1.10 5.73 -19.79
C THR A 422 2.56 6.06 -20.10
N VAL A 423 3.13 7.03 -19.37
CA VAL A 423 4.49 7.52 -19.54
C VAL A 423 5.21 7.48 -18.21
N GLY A 424 6.45 7.00 -18.23
CA GLY A 424 7.32 6.90 -17.06
C GLY A 424 7.48 5.47 -16.54
N ASP A 425 8.30 5.35 -15.50
CA ASP A 425 8.64 4.10 -14.85
C ASP A 425 9.01 4.36 -13.39
N ASN A 426 8.97 3.32 -12.55
CA ASN A 426 9.38 3.41 -11.15
C ASN A 426 10.69 2.65 -10.87
N LYS A 427 11.65 2.70 -11.80
CA LYS A 427 12.93 1.98 -11.72
C LYS A 427 13.96 2.67 -10.85
N CYS A 428 13.67 3.85 -10.31
CA CYS A 428 14.58 4.62 -9.48
C CYS A 428 14.14 4.66 -8.01
N THR A 429 15.06 5.01 -7.12
CA THR A 429 14.80 5.33 -5.72
C THR A 429 14.77 6.86 -5.53
N THR A 430 14.93 7.33 -4.29
CA THR A 430 15.25 8.73 -3.97
C THR A 430 16.65 9.18 -4.39
N SER A 431 17.57 8.25 -4.68
CA SER A 431 18.99 8.57 -4.91
C SER A 431 19.59 8.04 -6.20
N GLU A 432 19.00 7.02 -6.81
CA GLU A 432 19.62 6.31 -7.95
C GLU A 432 18.60 5.57 -8.81
N CYS A 433 19.02 5.18 -10.02
CA CYS A 433 18.18 4.45 -10.97
C CYS A 433 18.72 3.06 -11.28
N TYR A 434 17.80 2.10 -11.42
CA TYR A 434 18.08 0.71 -11.69
C TYR A 434 17.59 0.31 -13.09
N VAL A 435 18.01 -0.87 -13.54
CA VAL A 435 17.65 -1.40 -14.87
C VAL A 435 16.22 -1.92 -14.88
N HIS A 436 15.71 -2.37 -13.71
CA HIS A 436 14.45 -3.06 -13.57
C HIS A 436 13.51 -2.35 -12.60
N GLY A 437 12.22 -2.52 -12.86
CA GLY A 437 11.09 -1.89 -12.17
C GLY A 437 9.86 -2.04 -13.06
N TYR A 438 8.80 -1.30 -12.80
CA TYR A 438 7.57 -1.34 -13.56
C TYR A 438 7.46 -0.11 -14.46
N GLU A 439 6.89 -0.31 -15.65
CA GLU A 439 6.60 0.77 -16.61
C GLU A 439 5.12 1.14 -16.51
N ALA A 440 4.84 2.42 -16.71
CA ALA A 440 3.48 2.93 -16.84
C ALA A 440 2.88 2.44 -18.16
N THR A 441 1.64 1.95 -18.15
CA THR A 441 0.98 1.36 -19.33
C THR A 441 -0.52 1.66 -19.32
N GLU A 442 -1.25 1.36 -20.39
CA GLU A 442 -2.70 1.64 -20.46
C GLU A 442 -3.50 0.99 -19.29
N GLY A 443 -4.39 1.70 -18.62
CA GLY A 443 -5.14 1.18 -17.48
C GLY A 443 -4.25 0.87 -16.27
N TRP A 444 -4.61 -0.14 -15.46
CA TRP A 444 -3.86 -0.39 -14.23
C TRP A 444 -2.45 -0.91 -14.49
N ASP A 445 -1.46 -0.32 -13.82
CA ASP A 445 -0.10 -0.84 -13.74
C ASP A 445 0.52 -0.64 -12.33
N PRO A 446 1.63 -1.34 -11.99
CA PRO A 446 2.27 -1.23 -10.68
C PRO A 446 3.16 0.00 -10.49
N ALA A 447 3.21 0.94 -11.44
CA ALA A 447 3.93 2.20 -11.31
C ALA A 447 2.99 3.37 -10.96
N SER A 448 1.78 3.38 -11.54
CA SER A 448 0.79 4.46 -11.44
C SER A 448 -0.60 4.03 -10.97
N GLY A 449 -0.86 2.74 -10.79
CA GLY A 449 -2.18 2.24 -10.43
C GLY A 449 -3.19 2.49 -11.55
N LEU A 450 -4.44 2.82 -11.20
CA LEU A 450 -5.49 3.19 -12.18
C LEU A 450 -5.26 4.56 -12.85
N GLY A 451 -4.17 5.24 -12.53
CA GLY A 451 -3.87 6.60 -12.98
C GLY A 451 -4.34 7.68 -12.01
N SER A 452 -4.26 8.95 -12.44
CA SER A 452 -4.61 10.08 -11.60
C SER A 452 -6.11 10.34 -11.58
N VAL A 453 -6.68 10.60 -10.39
CA VAL A 453 -8.13 10.71 -10.25
C VAL A 453 -8.60 12.13 -10.58
N ASN A 454 -9.52 12.27 -11.54
CA ASN A 454 -10.26 13.51 -11.75
C ASN A 454 -11.31 13.68 -10.64
N ILE A 455 -10.97 14.49 -9.64
CA ILE A 455 -11.81 14.71 -8.45
C ILE A 455 -13.20 15.25 -8.80
N GLY A 456 -13.31 16.16 -9.77
CA GLY A 456 -14.60 16.72 -10.19
C GLY A 456 -15.53 15.64 -10.73
N LYS A 457 -15.04 14.81 -11.65
CA LYS A 457 -15.82 13.70 -12.21
C LYS A 457 -16.15 12.62 -11.17
N LEU A 458 -15.22 12.32 -10.26
CA LEU A 458 -15.47 11.38 -9.16
C LEU A 458 -16.61 11.90 -8.26
N PHE A 459 -16.58 13.17 -7.88
CA PHE A 459 -17.64 13.79 -7.06
C PHE A 459 -18.99 13.71 -7.76
N GLU A 460 -19.06 14.10 -9.03
CA GLU A 460 -20.29 14.03 -9.82
C GLU A 460 -20.84 12.61 -9.87
N TYR A 461 -19.99 11.63 -10.19
CA TYR A 461 -20.39 10.23 -10.26
C TYR A 461 -20.95 9.73 -8.92
N VAL A 462 -20.22 9.94 -7.82
CA VAL A 462 -20.63 9.46 -6.51
C VAL A 462 -21.93 10.12 -6.06
N LEU A 463 -22.04 11.45 -6.16
CA LEU A 463 -23.23 12.18 -5.73
C LEU A 463 -24.47 11.86 -6.56
N GLN A 464 -24.31 11.54 -7.85
CA GLN A 464 -25.40 11.08 -8.72
C GLN A 464 -25.86 9.68 -8.35
N VAL A 465 -24.93 8.74 -8.17
CA VAL A 465 -25.26 7.35 -7.85
C VAL A 465 -25.94 7.25 -6.48
N THR A 466 -25.49 8.01 -5.47
CA THR A 466 -26.15 7.99 -4.15
C THR A 466 -27.49 8.73 -4.14
N ALA A 467 -27.68 9.77 -4.98
CA ALA A 467 -28.98 10.46 -5.08
C ALA A 467 -30.06 9.57 -5.70
N ASN A 468 -29.69 8.74 -6.66
CA ASN A 468 -30.60 7.91 -7.44
C ASN A 468 -31.15 6.68 -6.69
N GLU A 469 -30.82 6.47 -5.40
CA GLU A 469 -31.50 5.47 -4.56
C GLU A 469 -33.02 5.73 -4.39
N THR A 470 -33.52 6.89 -4.81
CA THR A 470 -34.97 7.14 -4.98
C THR A 470 -35.60 6.38 -6.15
N ILE A 471 -34.85 5.91 -7.14
CA ILE A 471 -35.38 5.09 -8.25
C ILE A 471 -35.68 3.65 -7.80
N SER A 472 -35.00 3.13 -6.77
CA SER A 472 -35.33 1.83 -6.16
C SER A 472 -36.72 1.82 -5.51
N GLN A 473 -37.28 2.98 -5.14
CA GLN A 473 -38.67 3.08 -4.70
C GLN A 473 -39.68 3.12 -5.86
N LEU A 474 -39.26 3.57 -7.05
CA LEU A 474 -40.10 3.53 -8.26
C LEU A 474 -40.19 2.11 -8.84
N VAL A 475 -39.12 1.32 -8.79
CA VAL A 475 -39.12 -0.08 -9.26
C VAL A 475 -39.96 -0.99 -8.33
N ASN A 476 -40.03 -0.70 -7.03
CA ASN A 476 -40.88 -1.43 -6.09
C ASN A 476 -42.37 -1.00 -6.12
N SER A 477 -42.74 0.01 -6.91
CA SER A 477 -44.13 0.44 -7.08
C SER A 477 -44.85 -0.24 -8.26
N GLN A 478 -44.13 -1.03 -9.06
CA GLN A 478 -44.72 -1.88 -10.09
C GLN A 478 -44.98 -3.27 -9.52
N THR A 479 -46.10 -3.40 -8.82
CA THR A 479 -46.72 -4.70 -8.57
C THR A 479 -47.05 -5.37 -9.91
N PRO A 480 -46.77 -6.67 -10.11
CA PRO A 480 -47.27 -7.39 -11.27
C PRO A 480 -48.79 -7.46 -11.17
N MET A 481 -49.43 -7.02 -12.25
CA MET A 481 -50.85 -7.23 -12.50
C MET A 481 -51.14 -8.75 -12.40
N SER A 482 -52.13 -9.07 -11.59
CA SER A 482 -52.63 -10.42 -11.32
C SER A 482 -52.79 -11.27 -12.59
N THR A 483 -52.23 -12.46 -12.59
CA THR A 483 -52.71 -13.58 -13.42
C THR A 483 -53.19 -14.69 -12.51
N GLU A 484 -54.51 -14.88 -12.50
CA GLU A 484 -55.18 -16.07 -11.98
C GLU A 484 -54.83 -17.31 -12.81
N MET A 485 -54.43 -18.37 -12.11
CA MET A 485 -54.58 -19.81 -12.41
C MET A 485 -53.71 -20.52 -11.37
N GLY A 486 -54.18 -21.37 -10.48
CA GLY A 486 -55.23 -22.37 -10.51
C GLY A 486 -54.79 -23.40 -9.46
N THR A 487 -55.69 -23.77 -8.57
CA THR A 487 -55.48 -24.58 -7.36
C THR A 487 -54.98 -26.00 -7.63
N ASN A 488 -54.24 -26.56 -6.66
CA ASN A 488 -54.12 -27.96 -6.19
C ASN A 488 -52.66 -28.19 -5.74
N GLY A 489 -52.27 -28.70 -4.56
CA GLY A 489 -52.92 -29.36 -3.44
C GLY A 489 -51.87 -30.28 -2.78
N ALA A 490 -51.93 -30.42 -1.45
CA ALA A 490 -51.34 -31.47 -0.59
C ALA A 490 -49.85 -31.40 -0.13
N ASP A 491 -49.70 -31.04 1.15
CA ASP A 491 -49.13 -31.84 2.27
C ASP A 491 -47.82 -32.66 2.11
N ALA A 492 -46.77 -32.16 2.81
CA ALA A 492 -45.83 -32.80 3.79
C ALA A 492 -45.33 -34.27 3.65
N PRO A 493 -44.24 -34.72 4.33
CA PRO A 493 -43.13 -34.05 5.03
C PRO A 493 -41.70 -34.59 4.66
N MET A 494 -40.65 -33.95 5.21
CA MET A 494 -39.26 -34.44 5.22
C MET A 494 -39.08 -35.77 6.00
N PRO A 495 -38.07 -36.58 5.62
CA PRO A 495 -37.26 -37.26 6.63
C PRO A 495 -35.74 -37.30 6.34
N THR A 496 -34.98 -36.86 7.37
CA THR A 496 -33.77 -37.46 7.99
C THR A 496 -32.64 -38.10 7.16
N ASP A 497 -31.43 -37.58 7.37
CA ASP A 497 -30.09 -38.17 7.16
C ASP A 497 -29.89 -39.50 7.95
N PRO A 498 -29.07 -40.47 7.47
CA PRO A 498 -27.69 -40.59 7.99
C PRO A 498 -26.60 -41.09 6.99
N LEU A 499 -25.42 -40.46 7.04
CA LEU A 499 -24.02 -40.94 6.87
C LEU A 499 -23.76 -42.43 6.49
N ALA A 500 -22.98 -42.69 5.42
CA ALA A 500 -21.61 -43.28 5.45
C ALA A 500 -21.13 -43.97 4.12
N THR A 501 -19.80 -43.88 3.89
CA THR A 501 -18.85 -44.78 3.17
C THR A 501 -18.56 -44.73 1.64
N MET A 502 -17.36 -44.18 1.34
CA MET A 502 -16.20 -44.72 0.56
C MET A 502 -16.26 -45.22 -0.91
N ASN A 503 -15.42 -44.57 -1.74
CA ASN A 503 -14.51 -45.05 -2.81
C ASN A 503 -14.99 -46.02 -3.92
N GLN A 504 -14.94 -45.56 -5.20
CA GLN A 504 -14.07 -46.11 -6.26
C GLN A 504 -14.18 -45.34 -7.62
N GLN A 505 -13.00 -44.95 -8.12
CA GLN A 505 -12.48 -44.97 -9.51
C GLN A 505 -13.31 -44.58 -10.77
N GLN A 506 -12.65 -43.71 -11.56
CA GLN A 506 -12.45 -43.71 -13.02
C GLN A 506 -13.38 -42.91 -13.98
N ASN A 507 -12.76 -41.87 -14.55
CA ASN A 507 -12.64 -41.48 -15.96
C ASN A 507 -13.85 -41.06 -16.84
N ASN A 508 -13.55 -39.97 -17.58
CA ASN A 508 -14.06 -39.50 -18.87
C ASN A 508 -15.22 -38.48 -18.93
N GLU A 509 -14.79 -37.23 -19.15
CA GLU A 509 -15.20 -36.22 -20.13
C GLU A 509 -16.68 -35.92 -20.46
N SER A 510 -16.90 -34.59 -20.56
CA SER A 510 -17.88 -33.83 -21.35
C SER A 510 -19.21 -33.42 -20.68
N GLY A 511 -19.49 -32.11 -20.71
CA GLY A 511 -20.82 -31.56 -20.48
C GLY A 511 -20.86 -30.38 -19.50
N ARG A 512 -21.02 -29.17 -20.03
CA ARG A 512 -21.35 -27.93 -19.29
C ARG A 512 -22.67 -28.10 -18.49
N SER A 513 -22.70 -27.60 -17.25
CA SER A 513 -23.58 -26.50 -16.77
C SER A 513 -23.90 -26.63 -15.27
N ASN A 514 -23.68 -25.52 -14.55
CA ASN A 514 -24.36 -25.00 -13.35
C ASN A 514 -25.00 -25.97 -12.35
N LEU A 515 -24.56 -25.86 -11.08
CA LEU A 515 -25.36 -25.52 -9.90
C LEU A 515 -24.60 -25.97 -8.64
N VAL A 516 -24.00 -25.03 -7.90
CA VAL A 516 -23.81 -25.21 -6.45
C VAL A 516 -24.54 -24.09 -5.77
N SER A 517 -25.61 -24.50 -5.09
CA SER A 517 -26.52 -23.73 -4.29
C SER A 517 -25.83 -23.01 -3.14
N ALA A 518 -26.29 -21.78 -2.93
CA ALA A 518 -25.91 -20.88 -1.86
C ALA A 518 -26.24 -21.42 -0.46
N ALA A 519 -25.31 -21.20 0.46
CA ALA A 519 -25.59 -21.08 1.88
C ALA A 519 -25.01 -19.73 2.34
N TRP A 520 -25.78 -18.66 2.11
CA TRP A 520 -25.55 -17.33 2.68
C TRP A 520 -26.92 -16.79 3.10
N LEU A 521 -27.34 -17.11 4.31
CA LEU A 521 -28.36 -16.35 5.03
C LEU A 521 -27.72 -15.88 6.32
N ASP A 522 -27.76 -14.55 6.48
CA ASP A 522 -27.28 -13.72 7.61
C ASP A 522 -25.95 -12.97 7.40
N ALA A 523 -25.86 -12.22 6.29
CA ALA A 523 -24.91 -11.12 6.14
C ALA A 523 -25.63 -9.75 6.13
N PRO A 524 -25.07 -8.70 6.77
CA PRO A 524 -25.69 -7.37 6.87
C PRO A 524 -25.82 -6.69 5.49
N LYS A 525 -26.69 -5.66 5.44
CA LYS A 525 -27.20 -4.90 4.27
C LYS A 525 -26.16 -4.19 3.35
N TRP A 526 -25.04 -4.82 3.06
CA TRP A 526 -24.05 -4.42 2.06
C TRP A 526 -24.24 -5.15 0.72
N GLY A 527 -24.93 -6.29 0.72
CA GLY A 527 -25.12 -7.11 -0.48
C GLY A 527 -26.08 -6.54 -1.53
N VAL A 528 -27.06 -5.72 -1.14
CA VAL A 528 -28.15 -5.35 -2.07
C VAL A 528 -27.71 -4.29 -3.10
N MET A 529 -26.80 -3.39 -2.74
CA MET A 529 -26.35 -2.31 -3.63
C MET A 529 -25.36 -2.80 -4.69
N VAL A 530 -24.46 -3.73 -4.32
CA VAL A 530 -23.53 -4.37 -5.26
C VAL A 530 -24.27 -5.38 -6.16
N VAL A 531 -25.26 -6.11 -5.63
CA VAL A 531 -26.08 -7.05 -6.41
C VAL A 531 -27.01 -6.34 -7.40
N ALA A 532 -27.56 -5.16 -7.05
CA ALA A 532 -28.39 -4.38 -7.97
C ALA A 532 -27.60 -3.84 -9.18
N LEU A 533 -26.32 -3.46 -8.99
CA LEU A 533 -25.44 -3.06 -10.09
C LEU A 533 -24.96 -4.24 -10.95
N ILE A 534 -24.81 -5.44 -10.36
CA ILE A 534 -24.44 -6.66 -11.10
C ILE A 534 -25.61 -7.18 -11.97
N LEU A 535 -26.86 -7.08 -11.49
CA LEU A 535 -28.05 -7.52 -12.24
C LEU A 535 -28.39 -6.60 -13.43
N ALA A 536 -28.03 -5.31 -13.38
CA ALA A 536 -28.27 -4.38 -14.50
C ALA A 536 -27.29 -4.53 -15.67
N CYS A 537 -26.18 -5.28 -15.52
CA CYS A 537 -25.17 -5.52 -16.57
C CYS A 537 -25.24 -6.92 -17.20
N THR A 538 -26.31 -7.69 -16.93
CA THR A 538 -26.54 -9.02 -17.53
C THR A 538 -27.85 -9.12 -18.34
N MET A 539 -28.38 -7.98 -18.78
CA MET A 539 -29.42 -7.90 -19.82
C MET A 539 -28.94 -7.15 -21.05
#